data_AF-A0ABD5XAP8-F1
#
_entry.id   AF-A0ABD5XAP8-F1
#
_cell.length_a   1.000
_cell.length_b   1.000
_cell.length_c   1.000
_cell.angle_alpha   90.00
_cell.angle_beta   90.00
_cell.angle_gamma   90.00
#
_symmetry.space_group_name_H-M   'P 1'
#
loop_
_entity.id
_entity.type
_entity.pdbx_description
1 polymer ?
#
loop_
_entity_poly.entity_id
_entity_poly.type
_entity_poly.pdbx_seq_one_letter_code
_entity_poly.pdbx_strand_id
1 'polypeptide(L)'
;MHGAEGVADASAAVGGGPTAGSHVAVAPLQSTAIEPPAFVPDYFLFPGWRIVVALVIVALSVGLSKYIVRLLGRPVARQFRRQSVAQTVLRIVRLTIVLLGVGLGANVLGLELGDIVLSVTVFSAVLGIVLAPIVGSIINGVFVLSDQPFEIGDMIELDDGTKGFIDEITLSYTKIFTLDNTFLVMSNSNIRDRDVINYSAEDERTRLSLDVLVTYESDIDAARDLVERAARDCDAVVEGGPDIRIGSARYPAKPTAYINSYADNGVLLRLRYWALKPYKIGRIQSEVQTRLWTLVEESEATVEFAYPHTHLVFDETSGSLHVTGDEAANRRHATASPAPGAPVQSVSDGEGAEAPVDATDTTAPTAPADTTDATDSTDTPSSTDAEPTDNDSTDATGGD
;
A
#
# COMPACT_ATOMS: atom_id res chain seq x y z
N MET A 1 17.31 65.95 -25.48
CA MET A 1 17.20 67.27 -26.12
C MET A 1 15.76 67.73 -25.99
N HIS A 2 15.58 68.86 -25.27
CA HIS A 2 14.43 69.80 -25.21
C HIS A 2 12.99 69.23 -25.08
N GLY A 3 12.17 69.57 -24.08
CA GLY A 3 12.20 70.69 -23.13
C GLY A 3 11.62 71.98 -23.73
N ALA A 4 10.37 72.30 -23.41
CA ALA A 4 9.78 73.66 -23.28
C ALA A 4 8.26 73.47 -22.99
N GLU A 5 7.79 73.63 -21.76
CA GLU A 5 7.48 74.89 -21.06
C GLU A 5 6.10 75.46 -21.39
N GLY A 6 5.35 75.71 -20.31
CA GLY A 6 4.05 76.36 -20.27
C GLY A 6 3.60 76.47 -18.82
N VAL A 7 4.19 77.41 -18.07
CA VAL A 7 3.78 77.85 -16.73
C VAL A 7 3.31 79.30 -16.82
N ALA A 8 2.16 79.59 -16.21
CA ALA A 8 1.69 80.85 -15.59
C ALA A 8 0.14 80.84 -15.64
N ASP A 9 -0.66 81.24 -14.66
CA ASP A 9 -0.41 81.95 -13.40
C ASP A 9 -1.62 81.74 -12.46
N ALA A 10 -1.41 82.12 -11.19
CA ALA A 10 -2.24 81.98 -10.02
C ALA A 10 -3.57 82.79 -10.01
N SER A 11 -4.53 82.35 -9.19
CA SER A 11 -5.01 83.11 -8.04
C SER A 11 -6.22 82.43 -7.38
N ALA A 12 -6.25 82.52 -6.06
CA ALA A 12 -7.12 81.84 -5.12
C ALA A 12 -8.52 82.45 -5.01
N ALA A 13 -9.51 81.59 -4.73
CA ALA A 13 -10.66 81.93 -3.91
C ALA A 13 -11.05 80.72 -3.05
N VAL A 14 -11.00 80.93 -1.74
CA VAL A 14 -11.29 80.00 -0.65
C VAL A 14 -12.79 79.73 -0.56
N GLY A 15 -13.18 78.46 -0.46
CA GLY A 15 -14.54 78.00 -0.14
C GLY A 15 -14.49 76.53 0.31
N GLY A 16 -14.84 76.28 1.57
CA GLY A 16 -14.44 75.08 2.31
C GLY A 16 -15.23 73.80 2.02
N GLY A 17 -14.63 72.68 2.43
CA GLY A 17 -15.29 71.39 2.60
C GLY A 17 -14.35 70.20 2.39
N PRO A 18 -13.87 69.50 3.44
CA PRO A 18 -13.18 68.23 3.26
C PRO A 18 -14.20 67.11 3.03
N THR A 19 -14.29 66.61 1.80
CA THR A 19 -15.00 65.35 1.52
C THR A 19 -14.15 64.20 2.04
N ALA A 20 -14.54 63.72 3.21
CA ALA A 20 -14.02 62.54 3.88
C ALA A 20 -14.14 61.29 2.98
N GLY A 21 -13.07 60.50 2.99
CA GLY A 21 -13.04 59.16 2.40
C GLY A 21 -14.16 58.29 2.96
N SER A 22 -14.79 57.55 2.07
CA SER A 22 -15.85 56.60 2.36
C SER A 22 -15.33 55.47 3.26
N HIS A 23 -15.51 55.64 4.57
CA HIS A 23 -15.64 54.50 5.45
C HIS A 23 -16.89 53.72 5.00
N VAL A 24 -16.70 52.50 4.51
CA VAL A 24 -17.79 51.53 4.42
C VAL A 24 -18.24 51.30 5.86
N ALA A 25 -19.30 52.00 6.25
CA ALA A 25 -19.94 51.81 7.54
C ALA A 25 -20.49 50.39 7.57
N VAL A 26 -19.78 49.48 8.24
CA VAL A 26 -20.36 48.22 8.69
C VAL A 26 -21.47 48.60 9.65
N ALA A 27 -22.71 48.41 9.22
CA ALA A 27 -23.87 48.64 10.07
C ALA A 27 -23.69 47.84 11.37
N PRO A 28 -23.84 48.44 12.56
CA PRO A 28 -23.85 47.65 13.78
C PRO A 28 -24.99 46.64 13.66
N LEU A 29 -24.73 45.37 13.95
CA LEU A 29 -25.76 44.35 14.06
C LEU A 29 -26.76 44.84 15.11
N GLN A 30 -27.86 45.43 14.64
CA GLN A 30 -28.95 45.85 15.51
C GLN A 30 -29.47 44.59 16.19
N SER A 31 -29.28 44.53 17.51
CA SER A 31 -30.00 43.62 18.39
C SER A 31 -31.49 43.84 18.11
N THR A 32 -32.03 43.00 17.24
CA THR A 32 -33.46 42.95 16.99
C THR A 32 -34.01 42.25 18.22
N ALA A 33 -34.30 43.03 19.26
CA ALA A 33 -35.14 42.57 20.35
C ALA A 33 -36.41 42.04 19.69
N ILE A 34 -36.65 40.73 19.81
CA ILE A 34 -37.85 40.09 19.32
C ILE A 34 -39.02 40.80 20.00
N GLU A 35 -39.72 41.68 19.28
CA GLU A 35 -40.94 42.29 19.78
C GLU A 35 -41.96 41.16 19.99
N PRO A 36 -42.63 41.11 21.17
CA PRO A 36 -43.62 40.08 21.42
C PRO A 36 -44.74 40.21 20.38
N PRO A 37 -45.21 39.09 19.79
CA PRO A 37 -46.30 39.12 18.83
C PRO A 37 -47.54 39.74 19.49
N ALA A 38 -48.23 40.62 18.77
CA ALA A 38 -49.38 41.43 19.24
C ALA A 38 -50.62 40.65 19.75
N PHE A 39 -50.51 39.32 19.86
CA PHE A 39 -51.51 38.40 20.39
C PHE A 39 -51.25 38.03 21.88
N VAL A 40 -50.11 38.41 22.46
CA VAL A 40 -49.81 38.10 23.87
C VAL A 40 -50.38 39.20 24.78
N PRO A 41 -51.34 38.89 25.67
CA PRO A 41 -51.91 39.91 26.55
C PRO A 41 -50.89 40.45 27.56
N ASP A 42 -50.98 41.74 27.90
CA ASP A 42 -50.00 42.51 28.70
C ASP A 42 -49.64 41.90 30.08
N TYR A 43 -50.45 40.98 30.61
CA TYR A 43 -50.18 40.25 31.86
C TYR A 43 -49.08 39.18 31.75
N PHE A 44 -48.65 38.81 30.53
CA PHE A 44 -47.58 37.83 30.28
C PHE A 44 -46.18 38.47 30.12
N LEU A 45 -46.07 39.80 30.17
CA LEU A 45 -44.82 40.56 30.09
C LEU A 45 -44.03 40.52 31.43
N PHE A 46 -43.96 39.36 32.08
CA PHE A 46 -43.05 39.16 33.20
C PHE A 46 -41.60 39.13 32.66
N PRO A 47 -40.61 39.76 33.32
CA PRO A 47 -39.20 39.77 32.88
C PRO A 47 -38.57 38.38 32.61
N GLY A 48 -39.22 37.30 33.03
CA GLY A 48 -38.81 35.90 32.82
C GLY A 48 -39.56 35.11 31.75
N TRP A 49 -40.47 35.70 30.95
CA TRP A 49 -41.23 34.94 29.93
C TRP A 49 -40.32 34.23 28.91
N ARG A 50 -39.16 34.83 28.58
CA ARG A 50 -38.13 34.24 27.71
C ARG A 50 -37.55 32.95 28.30
N ILE A 51 -37.41 32.88 29.62
CA ILE A 51 -36.93 31.69 30.34
C ILE A 51 -37.98 30.57 30.27
N VAL A 52 -39.25 30.92 30.42
CA VAL A 52 -40.36 29.98 30.29
C VAL A 52 -40.40 29.40 28.87
N VAL A 53 -40.29 30.25 27.84
CA VAL A 53 -40.26 29.80 26.44
C VAL A 53 -39.04 28.93 26.15
N ALA A 54 -37.84 29.31 26.63
CA ALA A 54 -36.63 28.51 26.48
C ALA A 54 -36.77 27.12 27.15
N LEU A 55 -37.32 27.07 28.38
CA LEU A 55 -37.61 25.82 29.09
C LEU A 55 -38.61 24.95 28.35
N VAL A 56 -39.67 25.54 27.78
CA VAL A 56 -40.66 24.83 26.97
C VAL A 56 -40.00 24.24 25.72
N ILE A 57 -39.15 24.98 25.02
CA ILE A 57 -38.41 24.49 23.84
C ILE A 57 -37.51 23.31 24.21
N VAL A 58 -36.77 23.40 25.31
CA VAL A 58 -35.90 22.31 25.78
C VAL A 58 -36.74 21.09 26.20
N ALA A 59 -37.84 21.30 26.93
CA ALA A 59 -38.75 20.22 27.33
C ALA A 59 -39.39 19.52 26.13
N LEU A 60 -39.83 20.28 25.12
CA LEU A 60 -40.33 19.75 23.85
C LEU A 60 -39.24 18.97 23.12
N SER A 61 -38.00 19.46 23.09
CA SER A 61 -36.87 18.78 22.46
C SER A 61 -36.52 17.46 23.15
N VAL A 62 -36.55 17.43 24.48
CA VAL A 62 -36.38 16.18 25.26
C VAL A 62 -37.54 15.21 24.97
N GLY A 63 -38.77 15.70 24.93
CA GLY A 63 -39.95 14.91 24.57
C GLY A 63 -39.84 14.32 23.16
N LEU A 64 -39.47 15.15 22.19
CA LEU A 64 -39.24 14.78 20.80
C LEU A 64 -38.10 13.76 20.67
N SER A 65 -37.00 13.94 21.40
CA SER A 65 -35.89 12.98 21.42
C SER A 65 -36.34 11.61 21.92
N LYS A 66 -37.19 11.55 22.95
CA LYS A 66 -37.76 10.28 23.46
C LYS A 66 -38.69 9.64 22.44
N TYR A 67 -39.51 10.44 21.76
CA TYR A 67 -40.41 9.97 20.70
C TYR A 67 -39.64 9.39 19.52
N ILE A 68 -38.65 10.13 19.00
CA ILE A 68 -37.79 9.72 17.89
C ILE A 68 -36.99 8.46 18.26
N VAL A 69 -36.39 8.39 19.45
CA VAL A 69 -35.68 7.17 19.90
C VAL A 69 -36.61 5.97 20.02
N ARG A 70 -37.87 6.15 20.45
CA ARG A 70 -38.86 5.07 20.48
C ARG A 70 -39.20 4.56 19.08
N LEU A 71 -39.32 5.48 18.12
CA LEU A 71 -39.65 5.16 16.74
C LEU A 71 -38.48 4.45 16.03
N LEU A 72 -37.26 4.98 16.19
CA LEU A 72 -36.04 4.42 15.60
C LEU A 72 -35.48 3.21 16.34
N GLY A 73 -35.87 2.96 17.60
CA GLY A 73 -35.32 1.85 18.39
C GLY A 73 -35.54 0.47 17.75
N ARG A 74 -36.72 0.25 17.15
CA ARG A 74 -37.06 -1.01 16.47
C ARG A 74 -36.26 -1.25 15.16
N PRO A 75 -36.23 -0.31 14.19
CA PRO A 75 -35.44 -0.52 12.97
C PRO A 75 -33.94 -0.59 13.25
N VAL A 76 -33.41 0.25 14.15
CA VAL A 76 -31.98 0.25 14.51
C VAL A 76 -31.57 -1.07 15.16
N ALA A 77 -32.36 -1.60 16.10
CA ALA A 77 -32.05 -2.87 16.75
C ALA A 77 -32.14 -4.09 15.80
N ARG A 78 -32.92 -4.00 14.72
CA ARG A 78 -33.00 -5.04 13.69
C ARG A 78 -31.82 -5.00 12.72
N GLN A 79 -31.29 -3.82 12.44
CA GLN A 79 -30.19 -3.63 11.49
C GLN A 79 -28.82 -3.99 12.08
N PHE A 80 -28.61 -3.74 13.37
CA PHE A 80 -27.32 -4.00 14.02
C PHE A 80 -27.35 -5.32 14.81
N ARG A 81 -26.48 -6.28 14.44
CA ARG A 81 -26.29 -7.53 15.20
C ARG A 81 -25.80 -7.31 16.63
N ARG A 82 -25.08 -6.22 16.90
CA ARG A 82 -24.54 -5.88 18.22
C ARG A 82 -25.42 -4.84 18.91
N GLN A 83 -26.02 -5.22 20.03
CA GLN A 83 -26.88 -4.35 20.83
C GLN A 83 -26.16 -3.08 21.33
N SER A 84 -24.85 -3.16 21.57
CA SER A 84 -24.03 -2.00 21.96
C SER A 84 -24.00 -0.92 20.87
N VAL A 85 -23.88 -1.30 19.60
CA VAL A 85 -23.87 -0.36 18.47
C VAL A 85 -25.22 0.32 18.33
N ALA A 86 -26.32 -0.43 18.42
CA ALA A 86 -27.67 0.11 18.39
C ALA A 86 -27.90 1.14 19.52
N GLN A 87 -27.45 0.83 20.74
CA GLN A 87 -27.57 1.75 21.87
C GLN A 87 -26.74 3.03 21.68
N THR A 88 -25.52 2.92 21.16
CA THR A 88 -24.67 4.09 20.88
C THR A 88 -25.30 5.00 19.85
N VAL A 89 -25.82 4.46 18.75
CA VAL A 89 -26.52 5.24 17.71
C VAL A 89 -27.73 5.98 18.30
N LEU A 90 -28.56 5.30 19.09
CA LEU A 90 -29.73 5.94 19.72
C LEU A 90 -29.34 7.02 20.74
N ARG A 91 -28.22 6.85 21.45
CA ARG A 91 -27.68 7.87 22.35
C ARG A 91 -27.20 9.10 21.60
N ILE A 92 -26.48 8.91 20.49
CA ILE A 92 -26.00 10.02 19.63
C ILE A 92 -27.21 10.80 19.10
N VAL A 93 -28.21 10.13 18.53
CA VAL A 93 -29.43 10.78 18.03
C VAL A 93 -30.13 11.59 19.12
N ARG A 94 -30.28 11.02 20.34
CA ARG A 94 -30.85 11.76 21.48
C ARG A 94 -30.01 12.99 21.82
N LEU A 95 -28.69 12.84 21.92
CA LEU A 95 -27.79 13.93 22.27
C LEU A 95 -27.88 15.06 21.25
N THR A 96 -27.86 14.75 19.95
CA THR A 96 -27.98 15.75 18.88
C THR A 96 -29.28 16.53 18.96
N ILE A 97 -30.43 15.87 19.17
CA ILE A 97 -31.74 16.54 19.30
C ILE A 97 -31.79 17.44 20.53
N VAL A 98 -31.25 16.98 21.66
CA VAL A 98 -31.21 17.76 22.90
C VAL A 98 -30.28 18.97 22.75
N LEU A 99 -29.10 18.81 22.15
CA LEU A 99 -28.16 19.91 21.89
C LEU A 99 -28.78 20.97 20.96
N LEU A 100 -29.45 20.55 19.89
CA LEU A 100 -30.21 21.45 19.01
C LEU A 100 -31.29 22.20 19.79
N GLY A 101 -32.05 21.50 20.63
CA GLY A 101 -33.08 22.09 21.48
C GLY A 101 -32.54 23.12 22.49
N VAL A 102 -31.40 22.82 23.11
CA VAL A 102 -30.71 23.74 24.02
C VAL A 102 -30.17 24.96 23.27
N GLY A 103 -29.60 24.78 22.08
CA GLY A 103 -29.15 25.89 21.23
C GLY A 103 -30.30 26.83 20.82
N LEU A 104 -31.44 26.26 20.43
CA LEU A 104 -32.65 27.04 20.13
C LEU A 104 -33.20 27.76 21.38
N GLY A 105 -33.20 27.11 22.55
CA GLY A 105 -33.59 27.74 23.80
C GLY A 105 -32.66 28.88 24.22
N ALA A 106 -31.35 28.73 24.02
CA ALA A 106 -30.34 29.74 24.28
C ALA A 106 -30.52 31.00 23.41
N ASN A 107 -30.93 30.83 22.14
CA ASN A 107 -31.26 31.95 21.25
C ASN A 107 -32.39 32.83 21.81
N VAL A 108 -33.45 32.20 22.33
CA VAL A 108 -34.59 32.92 22.92
C VAL A 108 -34.16 33.76 24.12
N LEU A 109 -33.14 33.35 24.87
CA LEU A 109 -32.59 34.09 26.00
C LEU A 109 -31.73 35.29 25.59
N GLY A 110 -31.46 35.49 24.30
CA GLY A 110 -30.64 36.60 23.81
C GLY A 110 -29.15 36.41 24.06
N LEU A 111 -28.71 35.18 24.34
CA LEU A 111 -27.30 34.84 24.26
C LEU A 111 -26.86 35.03 22.81
N GLU A 112 -25.74 35.71 22.60
CA GLU A 112 -25.18 35.92 21.27
C GLU A 112 -24.83 34.55 20.69
N LEU A 113 -25.69 34.06 19.80
CA LEU A 113 -25.43 32.82 19.07
C LEU A 113 -24.13 32.90 18.28
N GLY A 114 -23.61 34.10 17.99
CA GLY A 114 -22.36 34.31 17.25
C GLY A 114 -21.20 33.50 17.81
N ASP A 115 -20.93 33.60 19.12
CA ASP A 115 -19.80 32.91 19.76
C ASP A 115 -19.99 31.40 19.83
N ILE A 116 -21.23 30.95 20.05
CA ILE A 116 -21.60 29.53 20.06
C ILE A 116 -21.46 28.95 18.65
N VAL A 117 -21.97 29.64 17.64
CA VAL A 117 -21.92 29.23 16.24
C VAL A 117 -20.48 29.21 15.75
N LEU A 118 -19.66 30.20 16.12
CA LEU A 118 -18.23 30.20 15.79
C LEU A 118 -17.53 28.98 16.39
N SER A 119 -17.76 28.71 17.67
CA SER A 119 -17.17 27.54 18.37
C SER A 119 -17.63 26.21 17.76
N VAL A 120 -18.93 26.08 17.45
CA VAL A 120 -19.51 24.90 16.81
C VAL A 120 -18.95 24.74 15.38
N THR A 121 -18.74 25.84 14.65
CA THR A 121 -18.18 25.80 13.30
C THR A 121 -16.76 25.29 13.32
N VAL A 122 -15.90 25.83 14.19
CA VAL A 122 -14.51 25.36 14.35
C VAL A 122 -14.48 23.90 14.80
N PHE A 123 -15.29 23.53 15.79
CA PHE A 123 -15.38 22.15 16.27
C PHE A 123 -15.84 21.20 15.17
N SER A 124 -16.87 21.58 14.39
CA SER A 124 -17.39 20.78 13.28
C SER A 124 -16.37 20.62 12.16
N ALA A 125 -15.58 21.66 11.86
CA ALA A 125 -14.51 21.58 10.88
C ALA A 125 -13.42 20.58 11.31
N VAL A 126 -12.95 20.67 12.56
CA VAL A 126 -11.96 19.73 13.12
C VAL A 126 -12.50 18.31 13.13
N LEU A 127 -13.75 18.12 13.59
CA LEU A 127 -14.40 16.82 13.59
C LEU A 127 -14.53 16.26 12.17
N GLY A 128 -14.88 17.10 11.19
CA GLY A 128 -14.96 16.72 9.79
C GLY A 128 -13.63 16.24 9.22
N ILE A 129 -12.53 16.93 9.52
CA ILE A 129 -11.18 16.54 9.11
C ILE A 129 -10.82 15.16 9.70
N VAL A 130 -11.12 14.92 10.98
CA VAL A 130 -10.85 13.64 11.64
C VAL A 130 -11.70 12.50 11.08
N LEU A 131 -12.96 12.77 10.72
CA LEU A 131 -13.87 11.76 10.16
C LEU A 131 -13.71 11.53 8.65
N ALA A 132 -13.04 12.43 7.93
CA ALA A 132 -12.88 12.36 6.48
C ALA A 132 -12.37 11.00 5.98
N PRO A 133 -11.37 10.33 6.60
CA PRO A 133 -10.90 9.02 6.14
C PRO A 133 -11.95 7.91 6.24
N ILE A 134 -12.82 7.97 7.26
CA ILE A 134 -13.89 6.98 7.48
C ILE A 134 -14.95 7.13 6.39
N VAL A 135 -15.38 8.37 6.13
CA VAL A 135 -16.34 8.68 5.07
C VAL A 135 -15.77 8.33 3.69
N GLY A 136 -14.50 8.66 3.47
CA GLY A 136 -13.78 8.29 2.25
C GLY A 136 -13.77 6.78 2.00
N SER A 137 -13.53 5.97 3.04
CA SER A 137 -13.56 4.50 2.93
C SER A 137 -14.93 3.97 2.52
N ILE A 138 -16.02 4.57 3.02
CA ILE A 138 -17.40 4.18 2.65
C ILE A 138 -17.69 4.57 1.20
N ILE A 139 -17.35 5.80 0.81
CA ILE A 139 -17.54 6.28 -0.57
C ILE A 139 -16.74 5.41 -1.53
N ASN A 140 -15.50 5.07 -1.19
CA ASN A 140 -14.66 4.19 -1.98
C ASN A 140 -15.26 2.78 -2.11
N GLY A 141 -15.85 2.22 -1.05
CA GLY A 141 -16.57 0.96 -1.18
C GLY A 141 -17.77 1.03 -2.10
N VAL A 142 -18.53 2.13 -2.09
CA VAL A 142 -19.63 2.34 -3.05
C VAL A 142 -19.11 2.40 -4.48
N PHE A 143 -17.98 3.08 -4.72
CA PHE A 143 -17.35 3.11 -6.04
C PHE A 143 -16.82 1.74 -6.46
N VAL A 144 -16.15 0.98 -5.59
CA VAL A 144 -15.70 -0.38 -5.91
C VAL A 144 -16.88 -1.28 -6.30
N LEU A 145 -18.00 -1.18 -5.58
CA LEU A 145 -19.22 -1.93 -5.89
C LEU A 145 -19.91 -1.46 -7.17
N SER A 146 -19.76 -0.19 -7.56
CA SER A 146 -20.41 0.39 -8.75
C SER A 146 -19.56 0.21 -10.02
N ASP A 147 -18.25 0.44 -9.91
CA ASP A 147 -17.30 0.41 -11.03
C ASP A 147 -16.76 -1.01 -11.26
N GLN A 148 -16.90 -1.91 -10.27
CA GLN A 148 -16.51 -3.33 -10.31
C GLN A 148 -15.17 -3.61 -11.02
N PRO A 149 -14.04 -3.02 -10.57
CA PRO A 149 -12.74 -3.32 -11.15
C PRO A 149 -12.29 -4.78 -10.93
N PHE A 150 -12.90 -5.45 -9.95
CA PHE A 150 -12.68 -6.85 -9.61
C PHE A 150 -13.94 -7.41 -8.91
N GLU A 151 -14.14 -8.72 -9.00
CA GLU A 151 -15.26 -9.43 -8.39
C GLU A 151 -14.82 -10.41 -7.30
N ILE A 152 -15.78 -10.86 -6.49
CA ILE A 152 -15.54 -11.91 -5.49
C ILE A 152 -15.15 -13.19 -6.24
N GLY A 153 -14.00 -13.77 -5.89
CA GLY A 153 -13.41 -14.92 -6.56
C GLY A 153 -12.28 -14.57 -7.54
N ASP A 154 -12.10 -13.29 -7.90
CA ASP A 154 -10.98 -12.89 -8.75
C ASP A 154 -9.64 -13.04 -8.02
N MET A 155 -8.62 -13.46 -8.76
CA MET A 155 -7.24 -13.45 -8.27
C MET A 155 -6.60 -12.10 -8.57
N ILE A 156 -6.17 -11.40 -7.52
CA ILE A 156 -5.50 -10.10 -7.62
C ILE A 156 -4.08 -10.16 -7.07
N GLU A 157 -3.24 -9.25 -7.55
CA GLU A 157 -1.92 -8.95 -7.02
C GLU A 157 -1.81 -7.46 -6.70
N LEU A 158 -1.29 -7.18 -5.52
CA LEU A 158 -1.02 -5.84 -5.03
C LEU A 158 0.39 -5.40 -5.40
N ASP A 159 0.65 -4.10 -5.31
CA ASP A 159 1.94 -3.45 -5.54
C ASP A 159 3.11 -4.02 -4.73
N ASP A 160 2.85 -4.52 -3.53
CA ASP A 160 3.82 -5.18 -2.65
C ASP A 160 4.10 -6.65 -3.03
N GLY A 161 3.51 -7.15 -4.12
CA GLY A 161 3.65 -8.52 -4.61
C GLY A 161 2.75 -9.53 -3.90
N THR A 162 1.88 -9.09 -2.98
CA THR A 162 0.91 -9.96 -2.32
C THR A 162 -0.13 -10.45 -3.33
N LYS A 163 -0.32 -11.77 -3.41
CA LYS A 163 -1.30 -12.42 -4.31
C LYS A 163 -2.38 -13.13 -3.50
N GLY A 164 -3.62 -13.04 -3.97
CA GLY A 164 -4.72 -13.73 -3.34
C GLY A 164 -6.03 -13.61 -4.09
N PHE A 165 -7.05 -14.29 -3.59
CA PHE A 165 -8.41 -14.27 -4.12
C PHE A 165 -9.29 -13.35 -3.30
N ILE A 166 -10.20 -12.63 -3.96
CA ILE A 166 -11.16 -11.80 -3.24
C ILE A 166 -12.21 -12.69 -2.59
N ASP A 167 -12.27 -12.65 -1.25
CA ASP A 167 -13.23 -13.42 -0.45
C ASP A 167 -14.53 -12.64 -0.22
N GLU A 168 -14.41 -11.35 0.12
CA GLU A 168 -15.55 -10.52 0.51
C GLU A 168 -15.28 -9.05 0.23
N ILE A 169 -16.27 -8.35 -0.33
CA ILE A 169 -16.24 -6.89 -0.52
C ILE A 169 -17.36 -6.28 0.34
N THR A 170 -16.98 -5.48 1.32
CA THR A 170 -17.90 -4.70 2.18
C THR A 170 -17.83 -3.22 1.81
N LEU A 171 -18.75 -2.41 2.34
CA LEU A 171 -18.74 -0.95 2.18
C LEU A 171 -17.44 -0.26 2.62
N SER A 172 -16.70 -0.80 3.59
CA SER A 172 -15.49 -0.13 4.12
C SER A 172 -14.19 -0.91 3.96
N TYR A 173 -14.27 -2.23 3.71
CA TYR A 173 -13.10 -3.08 3.57
C TYR A 173 -13.32 -4.18 2.53
N THR A 174 -12.22 -4.70 2.01
CA THR A 174 -12.15 -5.87 1.15
C THR A 174 -11.28 -6.93 1.84
N LYS A 175 -11.73 -8.19 1.81
CA LYS A 175 -10.99 -9.34 2.36
C LYS A 175 -10.39 -10.15 1.21
N ILE A 176 -9.10 -10.39 1.29
CA ILE A 176 -8.32 -11.14 0.31
C ILE A 176 -7.79 -12.39 0.99
N PHE A 177 -8.06 -13.56 0.41
CA PHE A 177 -7.51 -14.84 0.83
C PHE A 177 -6.20 -15.10 0.10
N THR A 178 -5.09 -15.04 0.81
CA THR A 178 -3.74 -15.16 0.23
C THR A 178 -3.40 -16.61 -0.11
N LEU A 179 -2.39 -16.80 -0.95
CA LEU A 179 -1.88 -18.14 -1.28
C LEU A 179 -1.24 -18.87 -0.08
N ASP A 180 -0.89 -18.12 0.98
CA ASP A 180 -0.35 -18.64 2.23
C ASP A 180 -1.44 -19.04 3.25
N ASN A 181 -2.69 -19.19 2.79
CA ASN A 181 -3.84 -19.57 3.63
C ASN A 181 -4.11 -18.57 4.78
N THR A 182 -3.96 -17.27 4.51
CA THR A 182 -4.29 -16.20 5.46
C THR A 182 -5.27 -15.19 4.86
N PHE A 183 -5.99 -14.46 5.71
CA PHE A 183 -6.87 -13.38 5.27
C PHE A 183 -6.21 -12.02 5.47
N LEU A 184 -5.99 -11.30 4.37
CA LEU A 184 -5.60 -9.91 4.36
C LEU A 184 -6.87 -9.04 4.31
N VAL A 185 -7.08 -8.21 5.33
CA VAL A 185 -8.21 -7.26 5.38
C VAL A 185 -7.67 -5.87 5.11
N MET A 186 -8.14 -5.25 4.02
CA MET A 186 -7.70 -3.92 3.60
C MET A 186 -8.89 -2.98 3.50
N SER A 187 -8.72 -1.70 3.88
CA SER A 187 -9.77 -0.70 3.68
C SER A 187 -9.95 -0.40 2.19
N ASN A 188 -11.17 -0.05 1.78
CA ASN A 188 -11.44 0.26 0.38
C ASN A 188 -10.73 1.53 -0.11
N SER A 189 -10.33 2.43 0.79
CA SER A 189 -9.46 3.54 0.42
C SER A 189 -8.05 3.05 0.09
N ASN A 190 -7.49 2.18 0.92
CA ASN A 190 -6.13 1.70 0.72
C ASN A 190 -6.00 0.88 -0.57
N ILE A 191 -7.00 0.06 -0.91
CA ILE A 191 -6.97 -0.72 -2.17
C ILE A 191 -7.15 0.17 -3.41
N ARG A 192 -7.87 1.31 -3.29
CA ARG A 192 -8.07 2.26 -4.39
C ARG A 192 -6.83 3.11 -4.65
N ASP A 193 -6.07 3.42 -3.61
CA ASP A 193 -4.86 4.21 -3.69
C ASP A 193 -3.66 3.40 -4.23
N ARG A 194 -3.80 2.08 -4.34
CA ARG A 194 -2.77 1.15 -4.86
C ARG A 194 -3.10 0.69 -6.26
N ASP A 195 -2.06 0.33 -7.01
CA ASP A 195 -2.21 -0.40 -8.26
C ASP A 195 -2.63 -1.85 -7.95
N VAL A 196 -3.66 -2.33 -8.64
CA VAL A 196 -4.19 -3.70 -8.49
C VAL A 196 -4.14 -4.39 -9.85
N ILE A 197 -3.41 -5.50 -9.91
CA ILE A 197 -3.35 -6.36 -11.09
C ILE A 197 -4.41 -7.45 -10.93
N ASN A 198 -5.43 -7.47 -11.78
CA ASN A 198 -6.45 -8.51 -11.80
C ASN A 198 -6.09 -9.59 -12.85
N TYR A 199 -5.89 -10.82 -12.39
CA TYR A 199 -5.56 -11.98 -13.24
C TYR A 199 -6.80 -12.75 -13.74
N SER A 200 -8.01 -12.44 -13.25
CA SER A 200 -9.22 -13.23 -13.46
C SER A 200 -10.40 -12.45 -14.04
N ALA A 201 -10.27 -11.15 -14.29
CA ALA A 201 -11.35 -10.24 -14.69
C ALA A 201 -12.21 -10.67 -15.89
N GLU A 202 -11.68 -11.47 -16.82
CA GLU A 202 -12.41 -11.89 -18.03
C GLU A 202 -11.96 -13.28 -18.53
N ASP A 203 -10.68 -13.59 -18.37
CA ASP A 203 -10.09 -14.91 -18.66
C ASP A 203 -9.07 -15.23 -17.57
N GLU A 204 -9.20 -16.38 -16.91
CA GLU A 204 -8.21 -16.86 -15.92
C GLU A 204 -6.85 -17.16 -16.56
N ARG A 205 -6.80 -17.28 -17.89
CA ARG A 205 -5.56 -17.58 -18.61
C ARG A 205 -4.62 -16.40 -18.55
N THR A 206 -3.43 -16.65 -18.01
CA THR A 206 -2.40 -15.63 -17.85
C THR A 206 -1.26 -15.86 -18.82
N ARG A 207 -0.87 -14.81 -19.56
CA ARG A 207 0.30 -14.87 -20.43
C ARG A 207 1.57 -14.68 -19.62
N LEU A 208 2.46 -15.66 -19.70
CA LEU A 208 3.77 -15.66 -19.05
C LEU A 208 4.88 -15.49 -20.07
N SER A 209 6.03 -15.01 -19.59
CA SER A 209 7.28 -14.98 -20.35
C SER A 209 8.35 -15.74 -19.59
N LEU A 210 9.10 -16.60 -20.29
CA LEU A 210 10.26 -17.30 -19.76
C LEU A 210 11.47 -16.96 -20.63
N ASP A 211 12.53 -16.49 -20.00
CA ASP A 211 13.79 -16.18 -20.68
C ASP A 211 14.75 -17.35 -20.54
N VAL A 212 15.32 -17.78 -21.65
CA VAL A 212 16.27 -18.89 -21.76
C VAL A 212 17.50 -18.36 -22.49
N LEU A 213 18.66 -18.43 -21.84
CA LEU A 213 19.92 -17.99 -22.43
C LEU A 213 20.68 -19.20 -22.98
N VAL A 214 20.93 -19.18 -24.29
CA VAL A 214 21.69 -20.23 -24.99
C VAL A 214 23.02 -19.67 -25.51
N THR A 215 24.05 -20.50 -25.65
CA THR A 215 25.36 -20.03 -26.11
C THR A 215 25.32 -19.60 -27.59
N TYR A 216 26.29 -18.78 -28.03
CA TYR A 216 26.37 -18.29 -29.40
C TYR A 216 26.64 -19.39 -30.44
N GLU A 217 27.24 -20.50 -30.01
CA GLU A 217 27.53 -21.69 -30.79
C GLU A 217 26.30 -22.60 -30.96
N SER A 218 25.21 -22.32 -30.24
CA SER A 218 24.00 -23.15 -30.32
C SER A 218 23.27 -22.96 -31.65
N ASP A 219 22.63 -24.03 -32.13
CA ASP A 219 21.63 -23.92 -33.19
C ASP A 219 20.39 -23.21 -32.64
N ILE A 220 20.23 -21.94 -33.01
CA ILE A 220 19.18 -21.06 -32.50
C ILE A 220 17.79 -21.52 -32.95
N ASP A 221 17.66 -22.10 -34.14
CA ASP A 221 16.37 -22.57 -34.62
C ASP A 221 15.99 -23.87 -33.91
N ALA A 222 16.94 -24.78 -33.70
CA ALA A 222 16.71 -25.96 -32.85
C ALA A 222 16.36 -25.57 -31.40
N ALA A 223 17.07 -24.61 -30.82
CA ALA A 223 16.80 -24.12 -29.46
C ALA A 223 15.39 -23.54 -29.33
N ARG A 224 14.93 -22.75 -30.31
CA ARG A 224 13.55 -22.24 -30.34
C ARG A 224 12.53 -23.38 -30.36
N ASP A 225 12.73 -24.38 -31.20
CA ASP A 225 11.83 -25.53 -31.32
C ASP A 225 11.75 -26.31 -30.00
N LEU A 226 12.88 -26.55 -29.34
CA LEU A 226 12.91 -27.24 -28.03
C LEU A 226 12.19 -26.43 -26.95
N VAL A 227 12.41 -25.11 -26.90
CA VAL A 227 11.76 -24.20 -25.94
C VAL A 227 10.24 -24.12 -26.18
N GLU A 228 9.80 -24.06 -27.44
CA GLU A 228 8.37 -24.10 -27.76
C GLU A 228 7.73 -25.45 -27.43
N ARG A 229 8.43 -26.56 -27.69
CA ARG A 229 7.97 -27.92 -27.37
C ARG A 229 7.84 -28.13 -25.87
N ALA A 230 8.81 -27.68 -25.06
CA ALA A 230 8.78 -27.79 -23.61
C ALA A 230 7.51 -27.18 -22.99
N ALA A 231 7.06 -26.05 -23.55
CA ALA A 231 5.83 -25.39 -23.14
C ALA A 231 4.58 -26.06 -23.71
N ARG A 232 4.62 -26.53 -24.96
CA ARG A 232 3.49 -27.21 -25.61
C ARG A 232 3.16 -28.52 -24.90
N ASP A 233 4.17 -29.28 -24.50
CA ASP A 233 3.99 -30.59 -23.85
C ASP A 233 3.59 -30.47 -22.36
N CYS A 234 3.25 -29.26 -21.89
CA CYS A 234 2.76 -29.01 -20.55
C CYS A 234 1.23 -28.88 -20.54
N ASP A 235 0.54 -29.82 -19.87
CA ASP A 235 -0.93 -29.84 -19.76
C ASP A 235 -1.55 -28.54 -19.21
N ALA A 236 -0.77 -27.78 -18.43
CA ALA A 236 -1.22 -26.53 -17.81
C ALA A 236 -1.01 -25.30 -18.72
N VAL A 237 -0.46 -25.49 -19.91
CA VAL A 237 -0.19 -24.47 -20.93
C VAL A 237 -1.18 -24.64 -22.08
N VAL A 238 -1.61 -23.53 -22.67
CA VAL A 238 -2.49 -23.58 -23.83
C VAL A 238 -1.67 -23.89 -25.08
N GLU A 239 -1.98 -25.00 -25.73
CA GLU A 239 -1.32 -25.43 -26.97
C GLU A 239 -1.71 -24.57 -28.20
N GLY A 240 -2.88 -23.92 -28.14
CA GLY A 240 -3.43 -23.04 -29.17
C GLY A 240 -4.91 -23.31 -29.45
N GLY A 241 -5.60 -22.32 -30.02
CA GLY A 241 -7.03 -22.43 -30.37
C GLY A 241 -7.68 -21.07 -30.59
N PRO A 242 -8.87 -21.00 -31.21
CA PRO A 242 -9.59 -19.75 -31.47
C PRO A 242 -10.15 -19.09 -30.21
N ASP A 243 -10.00 -19.70 -29.03
CA ASP A 243 -10.69 -19.30 -27.80
C ASP A 243 -9.89 -18.34 -26.91
N ILE A 244 -8.75 -17.82 -27.37
CA ILE A 244 -8.01 -16.79 -26.64
C ILE A 244 -8.35 -15.42 -27.23
N ARG A 245 -9.10 -14.65 -26.45
CA ARG A 245 -9.42 -13.24 -26.73
C ARG A 245 -8.22 -12.38 -26.30
N ILE A 246 -7.63 -11.66 -27.25
CA ILE A 246 -6.71 -10.55 -26.96
C ILE A 246 -7.38 -9.30 -27.51
N GLY A 247 -8.10 -8.57 -26.65
CA GLY A 247 -8.96 -7.46 -27.08
C GLY A 247 -10.08 -7.95 -28.02
N SER A 248 -10.20 -7.34 -29.20
CA SER A 248 -11.20 -7.71 -30.22
C SER A 248 -10.77 -8.85 -31.16
N ALA A 249 -9.53 -9.34 -31.05
CA ALA A 249 -8.97 -10.35 -31.95
C ALA A 249 -8.84 -11.71 -31.26
N ARG A 250 -9.21 -12.79 -31.97
CA ARG A 250 -8.91 -14.17 -31.56
C ARG A 250 -7.53 -14.55 -32.12
N TYR A 251 -6.56 -14.75 -31.25
CA TYR A 251 -5.19 -15.10 -31.64
C TYR A 251 -4.93 -16.59 -31.43
N PRO A 252 -4.21 -17.27 -32.34
CA PRO A 252 -3.70 -18.61 -32.08
C PRO A 252 -2.63 -18.52 -31.00
N ALA A 253 -3.01 -18.75 -29.76
CA ALA A 253 -2.16 -18.60 -28.59
C ALA A 253 -1.36 -19.88 -28.29
N LYS A 254 -0.62 -20.32 -29.31
CA LYS A 254 0.40 -21.36 -29.15
C LYS A 254 1.64 -20.78 -28.46
N PRO A 255 2.42 -21.59 -27.72
CA PRO A 255 3.72 -21.15 -27.21
C PRO A 255 4.60 -20.68 -28.37
N THR A 256 5.30 -19.57 -28.20
CA THR A 256 6.20 -19.05 -29.24
C THR A 256 7.46 -18.45 -28.64
N ALA A 257 8.61 -18.83 -29.20
CA ALA A 257 9.91 -18.33 -28.80
C ALA A 257 10.45 -17.32 -29.82
N TYR A 258 11.00 -16.21 -29.34
CA TYR A 258 11.66 -15.21 -30.17
C TYR A 258 13.05 -14.91 -29.61
N ILE A 259 13.96 -14.42 -30.46
CA ILE A 259 15.19 -13.80 -29.94
C ILE A 259 14.77 -12.45 -29.35
N ASN A 260 15.00 -12.29 -28.05
CA ASN A 260 14.75 -11.04 -27.36
C ASN A 260 15.94 -10.09 -27.50
N SER A 261 17.15 -10.60 -27.30
CA SER A 261 18.39 -9.83 -27.39
C SER A 261 19.61 -10.74 -27.53
N TYR A 262 20.69 -10.20 -28.08
CA TYR A 262 22.03 -10.79 -27.99
C TYR A 262 22.68 -10.26 -26.71
N ALA A 263 22.92 -11.13 -25.73
CA ALA A 263 23.48 -10.79 -24.43
C ALA A 263 24.98 -11.11 -24.37
N ASP A 264 25.68 -10.66 -23.34
CA ASP A 264 27.15 -10.78 -23.26
C ASP A 264 27.65 -12.24 -23.38
N ASN A 265 26.91 -13.17 -22.79
CA ASN A 265 27.30 -14.59 -22.71
C ASN A 265 26.50 -15.50 -23.65
N GLY A 266 25.59 -14.96 -24.47
CA GLY A 266 24.75 -15.80 -25.34
C GLY A 266 23.56 -15.08 -25.97
N VAL A 267 22.71 -15.85 -26.65
CA VAL A 267 21.47 -15.38 -27.25
C VAL A 267 20.32 -15.59 -26.28
N LEU A 268 19.62 -14.51 -25.92
CA LEU A 268 18.49 -14.58 -25.00
C LEU A 268 17.19 -14.85 -25.78
N LEU A 269 16.68 -16.07 -25.64
CA LEU A 269 15.41 -16.50 -26.19
C LEU A 269 14.30 -16.21 -25.18
N ARG A 270 13.23 -15.56 -25.63
CA ARG A 270 12.05 -15.29 -24.82
C ARG A 270 10.89 -16.13 -25.32
N LEU A 271 10.49 -17.09 -24.51
CA LEU A 271 9.30 -17.90 -24.69
C LEU A 271 8.09 -17.16 -24.12
N ARG A 272 7.04 -17.03 -24.92
CA ARG A 272 5.73 -16.54 -24.49
C ARG A 272 4.73 -17.67 -24.58
N TYR A 273 3.98 -17.90 -23.50
CA TYR A 273 2.99 -18.96 -23.41
C TYR A 273 1.85 -18.55 -22.48
N TRP A 274 0.71 -19.21 -22.60
CA TRP A 274 -0.47 -18.95 -21.77
C TRP A 274 -0.65 -20.07 -20.77
N ALA A 275 -0.65 -19.73 -19.47
CA ALA A 275 -0.99 -20.64 -18.40
C ALA A 275 -2.50 -20.67 -18.19
N LEU A 276 -3.07 -21.86 -17.97
CA LEU A 276 -4.51 -22.03 -17.78
C LEU A 276 -5.04 -21.44 -16.47
N LYS A 277 -4.20 -21.44 -15.42
CA LYS A 277 -4.61 -21.07 -14.06
C LYS A 277 -3.60 -20.14 -13.40
N PRO A 278 -4.02 -18.97 -12.90
CA PRO A 278 -3.10 -17.93 -12.46
C PRO A 278 -2.48 -18.24 -11.09
N TYR A 279 -3.15 -19.02 -10.23
CA TYR A 279 -2.60 -19.43 -8.92
C TYR A 279 -1.54 -20.54 -8.99
N LYS A 280 -1.26 -21.08 -10.18
CA LYS A 280 -0.24 -22.14 -10.39
C LYS A 280 0.98 -21.66 -11.18
N ILE A 281 1.12 -20.36 -11.44
CA ILE A 281 2.18 -19.80 -12.31
C ILE A 281 3.56 -20.37 -11.98
N GLY A 282 3.98 -20.35 -10.71
CA GLY A 282 5.30 -20.87 -10.31
C GLY A 282 5.48 -22.37 -10.59
N ARG A 283 4.45 -23.18 -10.35
CA ARG A 283 4.48 -24.61 -10.66
C ARG A 283 4.55 -24.87 -12.16
N ILE A 284 3.78 -24.13 -12.95
CA ILE A 284 3.76 -24.26 -14.42
C ILE A 284 5.13 -23.86 -14.99
N GLN A 285 5.70 -22.75 -14.52
CA GLN A 285 7.01 -22.29 -14.94
C GLN A 285 8.10 -23.33 -14.63
N SER A 286 8.10 -23.86 -13.40
CA SER A 286 9.04 -24.92 -13.01
C SER A 286 8.90 -26.15 -13.90
N GLU A 287 7.68 -26.58 -14.16
CA GLU A 287 7.40 -27.74 -14.99
C GLU A 287 7.91 -27.55 -16.44
N VAL A 288 7.68 -26.37 -17.03
CA VAL A 288 8.19 -26.04 -18.37
C VAL A 288 9.72 -26.01 -18.39
N GLN A 289 10.35 -25.43 -17.36
CA GLN A 289 11.82 -25.42 -17.24
C GLN A 289 12.40 -26.83 -17.09
N THR A 290 11.78 -27.69 -16.28
CA THR A 290 12.20 -29.08 -16.13
C THR A 290 12.07 -29.86 -17.43
N ARG A 291 10.96 -29.69 -18.17
CA ARG A 291 10.82 -30.30 -19.51
C ARG A 291 11.86 -29.79 -20.49
N LEU A 292 12.13 -28.49 -20.48
CA LEU A 292 13.15 -27.90 -21.34
C LEU A 292 14.52 -28.50 -21.05
N TRP A 293 14.88 -28.64 -19.78
CA TRP A 293 16.13 -29.29 -19.37
C TRP A 293 16.25 -30.70 -19.95
N THR A 294 15.21 -31.53 -19.77
CA THR A 294 15.17 -32.90 -20.32
C THR A 294 15.25 -32.91 -21.85
N LEU A 295 14.51 -32.03 -22.53
CA LEU A 295 14.49 -31.98 -23.99
C LEU A 295 15.84 -31.55 -24.58
N VAL A 296 16.56 -30.64 -23.93
CA VAL A 296 17.91 -30.23 -24.35
C VAL A 296 18.90 -31.39 -24.18
N GLU A 297 18.87 -32.06 -23.02
CA GLU A 297 19.75 -33.20 -22.73
C GLU A 297 19.52 -34.40 -23.66
N GLU A 298 18.27 -34.68 -24.03
CA GLU A 298 17.90 -35.78 -24.93
C GLU A 298 18.07 -35.43 -26.42
N SER A 299 18.21 -34.16 -26.75
CA SER A 299 18.34 -33.73 -28.15
C SER A 299 19.74 -34.02 -28.69
N GLU A 300 19.82 -34.48 -29.93
CA GLU A 300 21.09 -34.55 -30.67
C GLU A 300 21.52 -33.18 -31.23
N ALA A 301 20.75 -32.13 -30.96
CA ALA A 301 21.03 -30.79 -31.45
C ALA A 301 22.13 -30.14 -30.60
N THR A 302 22.97 -29.32 -31.23
CA THR A 302 23.98 -28.52 -30.53
C THR A 302 23.30 -27.35 -29.82
N VAL A 303 22.67 -27.58 -28.68
CA VAL A 303 22.03 -26.55 -27.86
C VAL A 303 22.57 -26.65 -26.45
N GLU A 304 23.19 -25.57 -25.97
CA GLU A 304 23.78 -25.50 -24.63
C GLU A 304 23.30 -24.25 -23.90
N PHE A 305 23.02 -24.40 -22.60
CA PHE A 305 22.72 -23.27 -21.74
C PHE A 305 23.99 -22.44 -21.50
N ALA A 306 23.88 -21.14 -21.70
CA ALA A 306 25.01 -20.25 -21.49
C ALA A 306 25.32 -20.12 -19.99
N TYR A 307 26.61 -20.17 -19.68
CA TYR A 307 27.18 -19.75 -18.41
C TYR A 307 28.01 -18.48 -18.66
N PRO A 308 28.49 -17.77 -17.63
CA PRO A 308 29.34 -16.60 -17.84
C PRO A 308 30.66 -16.97 -18.52
N HIS A 309 30.97 -16.38 -19.67
CA HIS A 309 32.24 -16.57 -20.38
C HIS A 309 33.11 -15.33 -20.24
N THR A 310 34.42 -15.52 -20.06
CA THR A 310 35.40 -14.42 -20.02
C THR A 310 36.60 -14.79 -20.87
N HIS A 311 36.90 -13.97 -21.86
CA HIS A 311 38.12 -14.09 -22.65
C HIS A 311 39.22 -13.25 -22.01
N LEU A 312 40.25 -13.91 -21.48
CA LEU A 312 41.45 -13.25 -20.98
C LEU A 312 42.46 -13.09 -22.12
N VAL A 313 42.72 -11.84 -22.49
CA VAL A 313 43.73 -11.51 -23.50
C VAL A 313 45.02 -11.15 -22.76
N PHE A 314 46.05 -11.97 -22.95
CA PHE A 314 47.39 -11.70 -22.45
C PHE A 314 48.23 -11.08 -23.56
N ASP A 315 48.85 -9.94 -23.27
CA ASP A 315 49.75 -9.21 -24.15
C ASP A 315 51.13 -8.97 -23.50
N GLU A 316 52.03 -8.28 -24.19
CA GLU A 316 53.39 -8.00 -23.69
C GLU A 316 53.41 -7.12 -22.43
N THR A 317 52.35 -6.36 -22.17
CA THR A 317 52.17 -5.57 -20.94
C THR A 317 51.52 -6.36 -19.80
N SER A 318 50.98 -7.54 -20.09
CA SER A 318 50.41 -8.45 -19.10
C SER A 318 51.55 -9.05 -18.29
N GLY A 319 51.57 -8.78 -16.98
CA GLY A 319 52.63 -9.26 -16.09
C GLY A 319 52.84 -10.77 -16.17
N SER A 320 54.09 -11.23 -16.01
CA SER A 320 54.38 -12.66 -15.98
C SER A 320 53.99 -13.27 -14.63
N LEU A 321 53.05 -14.21 -14.64
CA LEU A 321 52.78 -15.06 -13.48
C LEU A 321 53.87 -16.13 -13.42
N HIS A 322 54.83 -15.98 -12.51
CA HIS A 322 55.78 -17.06 -12.20
C HIS A 322 55.04 -18.18 -11.48
N VAL A 323 54.52 -19.14 -12.24
CA VAL A 323 54.00 -20.38 -11.67
C VAL A 323 55.20 -21.23 -11.25
N THR A 324 55.64 -21.11 -9.99
CA THR A 324 56.54 -22.08 -9.37
C THR A 324 55.76 -23.38 -9.18
N GLY A 325 55.69 -24.18 -10.25
CA GLY A 325 55.38 -25.59 -10.16
C GLY A 325 56.49 -26.24 -9.34
N ASP A 326 56.19 -26.62 -8.11
CA ASP A 326 57.12 -27.35 -7.26
C ASP A 326 57.33 -28.77 -7.83
N GLU A 327 58.17 -28.90 -8.85
CA GLU A 327 58.62 -30.18 -9.43
C GLU A 327 59.32 -31.07 -8.39
N ALA A 328 59.62 -30.53 -7.20
CA ALA A 328 60.12 -31.29 -6.06
C ALA A 328 59.01 -31.98 -5.24
N ALA A 329 57.74 -31.60 -5.36
CA ALA A 329 56.61 -32.24 -4.68
C ALA A 329 56.13 -33.50 -5.42
N ASN A 330 56.13 -33.49 -6.76
CA ASN A 330 55.66 -34.63 -7.56
C ASN A 330 56.61 -35.85 -7.49
N ARG A 331 57.90 -35.65 -7.19
CA ARG A 331 58.86 -36.76 -6.98
C ARG A 331 58.78 -37.42 -5.61
N ARG A 332 58.13 -36.80 -4.62
CA ARG A 332 58.03 -37.36 -3.25
C ARG A 332 56.82 -38.27 -3.06
N HIS A 333 55.81 -38.19 -3.94
CA HIS A 333 54.63 -39.04 -3.87
C HIS A 333 54.76 -40.39 -4.60
N ALA A 334 55.82 -40.58 -5.41
CA ALA A 334 56.07 -41.85 -6.09
C ALA A 334 56.86 -42.89 -5.23
N THR A 335 57.31 -42.53 -4.02
CA THR A 335 58.16 -43.41 -3.18
C THR A 335 57.82 -43.41 -1.68
N ALA A 336 56.60 -43.03 -1.30
CA ALA A 336 56.17 -43.11 0.09
C ALA A 336 54.80 -43.79 0.20
N SER A 337 54.81 -45.13 0.07
CA SER A 337 53.75 -45.94 0.69
C SER A 337 53.86 -45.73 2.21
N PRO A 338 52.81 -45.26 2.91
CA PRO A 338 52.91 -45.00 4.33
C PRO A 338 52.97 -46.33 5.09
N ALA A 339 54.04 -46.54 5.86
CA ALA A 339 54.02 -47.54 6.91
C ALA A 339 53.05 -47.07 8.02
N PRO A 340 52.22 -47.96 8.60
CA PRO A 340 51.16 -47.55 9.49
C PRO A 340 51.71 -47.13 10.86
N GLY A 341 51.40 -45.90 11.28
CA GLY A 341 51.53 -45.42 12.66
C GLY A 341 52.58 -44.33 12.89
N ALA A 342 52.25 -43.07 12.64
CA ALA A 342 52.88 -41.92 13.30
C ALA A 342 51.96 -40.68 13.27
N PRO A 343 51.87 -39.88 14.35
CA PRO A 343 50.86 -38.85 14.52
C PRO A 343 51.23 -37.48 13.90
N VAL A 344 50.20 -36.70 13.58
CA VAL A 344 50.29 -35.36 12.97
C VAL A 344 50.48 -34.28 14.06
N GLN A 345 51.39 -33.33 13.85
CA GLN A 345 51.49 -32.10 14.64
C GLN A 345 51.34 -30.85 13.75
N SER A 346 50.57 -29.88 14.26
CA SER A 346 50.13 -28.63 13.66
C SER A 346 50.69 -27.43 14.42
N VAL A 347 51.26 -26.41 13.75
CA VAL A 347 51.60 -25.06 14.28
C VAL A 347 51.77 -24.12 13.06
N SER A 348 50.97 -23.09 12.79
CA SER A 348 50.63 -21.78 13.42
C SER A 348 51.50 -20.57 12.97
N ASP A 349 50.83 -19.43 12.83
CA ASP A 349 51.16 -18.18 12.11
C ASP A 349 52.22 -17.24 12.72
N GLY A 350 52.65 -16.22 11.96
CA GLY A 350 53.32 -15.02 12.50
C GLY A 350 53.95 -14.02 11.48
N GLU A 351 53.23 -12.91 11.23
CA GLU A 351 53.60 -11.48 11.03
C GLU A 351 54.82 -10.96 10.19
N GLY A 352 54.50 -10.03 9.25
CA GLY A 352 54.84 -8.59 9.35
C GLY A 352 55.96 -7.99 8.47
N ALA A 353 55.62 -7.02 7.59
CA ALA A 353 56.37 -5.76 7.35
C ALA A 353 55.74 -4.84 6.25
N GLU A 354 55.51 -3.57 6.59
CA GLU A 354 55.19 -2.39 5.73
C GLU A 354 56.40 -1.98 4.85
N ALA A 355 56.40 -1.13 3.81
CA ALA A 355 55.65 0.07 3.36
C ALA A 355 56.00 0.32 1.84
N PRO A 356 55.84 1.50 1.17
CA PRO A 356 55.07 2.72 1.45
C PRO A 356 54.21 3.25 0.26
N VAL A 357 53.51 4.34 0.57
CA VAL A 357 52.62 5.22 -0.20
C VAL A 357 53.25 6.00 -1.38
N ASP A 358 52.46 6.22 -2.45
CA ASP A 358 52.46 7.49 -3.20
C ASP A 358 51.04 7.79 -3.72
N ALA A 359 50.69 9.07 -3.72
CA ALA A 359 49.35 9.62 -3.89
C ALA A 359 49.14 10.21 -5.28
N THR A 360 47.93 10.08 -5.84
CA THR A 360 47.35 11.16 -6.65
C THR A 360 45.83 11.09 -6.69
N ASP A 361 45.28 12.28 -6.53
CA ASP A 361 43.90 12.72 -6.32
C ASP A 361 43.05 12.67 -7.60
N THR A 362 41.74 12.41 -7.49
CA THR A 362 40.66 13.21 -8.09
C THR A 362 39.27 12.66 -7.68
N THR A 363 38.70 13.31 -6.66
CA THR A 363 37.29 13.71 -6.43
C THR A 363 36.09 12.98 -7.08
N ALA A 364 35.14 12.61 -6.21
CA ALA A 364 33.69 12.48 -6.48
C ALA A 364 32.89 13.01 -5.25
N PRO A 365 31.61 13.41 -5.38
CA PRO A 365 31.04 14.50 -4.61
C PRO A 365 30.23 14.11 -3.37
N THR A 366 30.10 15.14 -2.52
CA THR A 366 29.36 15.29 -1.26
C THR A 366 27.87 14.96 -1.32
N ALA A 367 27.39 14.22 -0.31
CA ALA A 367 26.00 14.25 0.18
C ALA A 367 25.99 14.81 1.63
N PRO A 368 25.01 15.63 2.04
CA PRO A 368 25.03 16.27 3.35
C PRO A 368 24.08 15.64 4.38
N ALA A 369 24.35 15.99 5.64
CA ALA A 369 23.41 16.21 6.75
C ALA A 369 22.80 14.96 7.43
N ASP A 370 22.49 14.93 8.73
CA ASP A 370 22.83 15.74 9.91
C ASP A 370 22.23 14.98 11.13
N THR A 371 22.91 15.11 12.26
CA THR A 371 22.50 15.07 13.68
C THR A 371 21.56 14.02 14.33
N THR A 372 22.02 13.65 15.56
CA THR A 372 21.29 13.44 16.84
C THR A 372 20.44 12.17 17.01
N ASP A 373 20.39 11.50 18.16
CA ASP A 373 21.00 11.67 19.48
C ASP A 373 21.01 10.29 20.15
N ALA A 374 22.02 9.99 20.95
CA ALA A 374 22.13 8.76 21.72
C ALA A 374 22.09 9.12 23.21
N THR A 375 21.15 8.52 23.95
CA THR A 375 21.20 8.42 25.41
C THR A 375 21.09 6.97 25.85
N ASP A 376 22.27 6.37 25.95
CA ASP A 376 22.84 5.67 27.10
C ASP A 376 21.92 4.96 28.13
N SER A 377 22.01 3.63 28.06
CA SER A 377 22.21 2.61 29.11
C SER A 377 21.57 2.70 30.51
N THR A 378 20.98 1.56 30.94
CA THR A 378 21.47 0.82 32.13
C THR A 378 20.97 -0.64 32.16
N ASP A 379 21.91 -1.57 31.91
CA ASP A 379 22.27 -2.80 32.66
C ASP A 379 21.52 -3.13 33.98
N THR A 380 21.25 -4.36 34.48
CA THR A 380 21.52 -5.79 34.14
C THR A 380 20.50 -6.68 34.97
N PRO A 381 20.60 -8.03 35.18
CA PRO A 381 19.43 -8.92 35.18
C PRO A 381 19.13 -9.57 36.55
N SER A 382 18.02 -10.32 36.68
CA SER A 382 17.90 -11.34 37.71
C SER A 382 17.04 -12.52 37.25
N SER A 383 17.62 -13.70 37.43
CA SER A 383 17.02 -15.02 37.37
C SER A 383 15.98 -15.22 38.49
N THR A 384 15.01 -16.13 38.28
CA THR A 384 14.60 -17.18 39.23
C THR A 384 13.57 -18.10 38.57
N ASP A 385 13.84 -19.41 38.64
CA ASP A 385 13.04 -20.57 38.27
C ASP A 385 11.69 -20.68 39.02
N ALA A 386 10.69 -21.35 38.43
CA ALA A 386 9.91 -22.44 39.06
C ALA A 386 8.70 -22.91 38.20
N GLU A 387 8.80 -24.16 37.76
CA GLU A 387 7.83 -25.25 37.49
C GLU A 387 6.40 -25.06 36.88
N PRO A 388 5.93 -26.08 36.12
CA PRO A 388 4.58 -26.18 35.57
C PRO A 388 3.63 -26.89 36.54
N THR A 389 2.34 -26.55 36.48
CA THR A 389 1.29 -27.30 37.19
C THR A 389 0.64 -28.30 36.23
N ASP A 390 0.96 -29.58 36.45
CA ASP A 390 0.07 -30.69 36.14
C ASP A 390 -1.09 -30.66 37.16
N ASN A 391 -2.32 -30.86 36.70
CA ASN A 391 -3.32 -31.52 37.52
C ASN A 391 -4.23 -32.39 36.66
N ASP A 392 -4.08 -33.68 36.92
CA ASP A 392 -4.95 -34.79 36.56
C ASP A 392 -6.31 -34.67 37.27
N SER A 393 -7.36 -35.20 36.64
CA SER A 393 -8.29 -36.19 37.21
C SER A 393 -9.76 -36.05 36.81
N THR A 394 -10.32 -37.23 36.53
CA THR A 394 -11.72 -37.70 36.50
C THR A 394 -12.48 -37.57 35.17
N ASP A 395 -12.67 -38.66 34.42
CA ASP A 395 -13.53 -39.86 34.64
C ASP A 395 -14.96 -39.65 34.10
N ALA A 396 -15.31 -40.37 33.03
CA ALA A 396 -16.67 -40.79 32.66
C ALA A 396 -16.70 -41.55 31.32
N THR A 397 -16.56 -42.87 31.41
CA THR A 397 -17.53 -43.89 30.95
C THR A 397 -18.49 -43.58 29.78
N GLY A 398 -18.53 -44.51 28.81
CA GLY A 398 -19.64 -44.78 27.88
C GLY A 398 -19.17 -44.72 26.42
N GLY A 399 -19.19 -45.77 25.59
CA GLY A 399 -20.08 -46.93 25.55
C GLY A 399 -20.81 -46.88 24.20
N ASP A 400 -20.52 -47.89 23.37
CA ASP A 400 -21.03 -48.22 22.02
C ASP A 400 -20.58 -47.41 20.79
#